data_AF-A0A7R9L363-F1
#
_entry.id   AF-A0A7R9L363-F1
#
_cell.length_a   1.000
_cell.length_b   1.000
_cell.length_c   1.000
_cell.angle_alpha   90.00
_cell.angle_beta   90.00
_cell.angle_gamma   90.00
#
_symmetry.space_group_name_H-M   'P 1'
#
loop_
_entity.id
_entity.type
_entity.pdbx_description
1 polymer ?
#
loop_
_entity_poly.entity_id
_entity_poly.type
_entity_poly.pdbx_seq_one_letter_code
_entity_poly.pdbx_strand_id
1 'polypeptide(L)'
;MERESDMCSFQCKKWTLFTFCLLGIISTLIIIIAAAVVLSNADKDPTQSDEEWKHMKKVTIAVIATIGTIAMLVEMLGLIGAIKEHYCLTMTYAILMALITLSSIGGAVRIGSFWFTFVLNVLITVLAFLFARDLHYRQRVRNYS
;
A
#
# COMPACT_ATOMS: atom_id res chain seq x y z
N MET A 1 -36.15 -4.89 3.25
CA MET A 1 -35.24 -5.42 2.23
C MET A 1 -34.01 -4.51 2.03
N GLU A 2 -34.11 -3.17 2.08
CA GLU A 2 -32.93 -2.27 2.01
C GLU A 2 -31.83 -2.53 3.06
N ARG A 3 -32.19 -2.99 4.27
CA ARG A 3 -31.22 -3.24 5.36
C ARG A 3 -30.29 -4.45 5.10
N GLU A 4 -30.70 -5.41 4.27
CA GLU A 4 -29.90 -6.60 3.93
C GLU A 4 -28.84 -6.31 2.87
N SER A 5 -29.18 -5.49 1.86
CA SER A 5 -28.23 -5.02 0.85
C SER A 5 -27.08 -4.19 1.44
N ASP A 6 -27.35 -3.40 2.48
CA ASP A 6 -26.34 -2.58 3.16
C ASP A 6 -25.35 -3.43 3.98
N MET A 7 -25.80 -4.54 4.56
CA MET A 7 -24.93 -5.45 5.32
C MET A 7 -23.93 -6.17 4.43
N CYS A 8 -24.37 -6.64 3.25
CA CYS A 8 -23.49 -7.30 2.29
C CYS A 8 -22.47 -6.30 1.69
N SER A 9 -22.92 -5.06 1.40
CA SER A 9 -22.06 -3.98 0.89
C SER A 9 -20.94 -3.60 1.86
N PHE A 10 -21.24 -3.52 3.15
CA PHE A 10 -20.22 -3.22 4.17
C PHE A 10 -19.20 -4.35 4.34
N GLN A 11 -19.69 -5.59 4.45
CA GLN A 11 -18.83 -6.77 4.57
C GLN A 11 -17.93 -6.92 3.34
N CYS A 12 -18.48 -6.74 2.13
CA CYS A 12 -17.72 -6.82 0.89
C CYS A 12 -16.55 -5.83 0.87
N LYS A 13 -16.79 -4.55 1.18
CA LYS A 13 -15.72 -3.53 1.25
C LYS A 13 -14.63 -3.89 2.25
N LYS A 14 -15.01 -4.38 3.43
CA LYS A 14 -14.07 -4.79 4.49
C LYS A 14 -13.17 -5.94 4.02
N TRP A 15 -13.74 -7.00 3.47
CA TRP A 15 -12.99 -8.15 2.99
C TRP A 15 -12.12 -7.83 1.79
N THR A 16 -12.60 -7.01 0.85
CA THR A 16 -11.80 -6.54 -0.28
C THR A 16 -10.57 -5.75 0.20
N LEU A 17 -10.75 -4.76 1.08
CA LEU A 17 -9.64 -3.96 1.59
C LEU A 17 -8.63 -4.83 2.37
N PHE A 18 -9.12 -5.76 3.18
CA PHE A 18 -8.30 -6.71 3.92
C PHE A 18 -7.44 -7.58 3.00
N THR A 19 -8.04 -8.16 1.95
CA THR A 19 -7.31 -9.00 0.99
C THR A 19 -6.26 -8.20 0.23
N PHE A 20 -6.57 -6.98 -0.21
CA PHE A 20 -5.58 -6.14 -0.92
C PHE A 20 -4.41 -5.73 -0.02
N CYS A 21 -4.66 -5.34 1.23
CA CYS A 21 -3.60 -5.02 2.20
C CYS A 21 -2.76 -6.25 2.58
N LEU A 22 -3.33 -7.46 2.58
CA LEU A 22 -2.51 -8.66 2.77
C LEU A 22 -1.64 -8.98 1.55
N LEU A 23 -2.21 -8.86 0.36
CA LEU A 23 -1.47 -9.12 -0.88
C LEU A 23 -0.33 -8.12 -1.07
N GLY A 24 -0.52 -6.85 -0.71
CA GLY A 24 0.54 -5.86 -0.81
C GLY A 24 1.64 -6.06 0.26
N ILE A 25 1.32 -6.47 1.49
CA ILE A 25 2.35 -6.84 2.50
C ILE A 25 3.20 -8.01 1.97
N ILE A 26 2.56 -9.03 1.40
CA ILE A 26 3.27 -10.16 0.81
C ILE A 26 4.11 -9.70 -0.39
N SER A 27 3.54 -8.86 -1.25
CA SER A 27 4.24 -8.33 -2.43
C SER A 27 5.45 -7.48 -2.07
N THR A 28 5.32 -6.56 -1.11
CA THR A 28 6.42 -5.70 -0.64
C THR A 28 7.53 -6.54 0.00
N LEU A 29 7.18 -7.58 0.77
CA LEU A 29 8.16 -8.51 1.32
C LEU A 29 8.94 -9.26 0.23
N ILE A 30 8.24 -9.78 -0.79
CA ILE A 30 8.87 -10.47 -1.93
C ILE A 30 9.81 -9.52 -2.67
N ILE A 31 9.41 -8.26 -2.91
CA ILE A 31 10.22 -7.26 -3.60
C ILE A 31 11.51 -6.96 -2.84
N ILE A 32 11.44 -6.81 -1.51
CA ILE A 32 12.62 -6.56 -0.67
C ILE A 32 13.60 -7.73 -0.75
N ILE A 33 13.11 -8.97 -0.65
CA ILE A 33 13.95 -10.18 -0.73
C ILE A 33 14.55 -10.31 -2.13
N ALA A 34 13.76 -10.14 -3.18
CA ALA A 34 14.22 -10.21 -4.56
C ALA A 34 15.30 -9.15 -4.86
N ALA A 35 15.10 -7.91 -4.40
CA ALA A 35 16.09 -6.85 -4.53
C ALA A 35 17.40 -7.22 -3.81
N ALA A 36 17.33 -7.76 -2.59
CA ALA A 36 18.51 -8.18 -1.85
C ALA A 36 19.29 -9.29 -2.60
N VAL A 37 18.59 -10.28 -3.16
CA VAL A 37 19.20 -11.39 -3.93
C VAL A 37 19.81 -10.91 -5.25
N VAL A 38 19.13 -10.01 -5.97
CA VAL A 38 19.67 -9.44 -7.21
C VAL A 38 20.94 -8.63 -6.92
N LEU A 39 20.92 -7.81 -5.87
CA LEU A 39 22.09 -7.03 -5.48
C LEU A 39 23.21 -7.90 -4.89
N SER A 40 22.93 -9.05 -4.27
CA SER A 40 23.99 -9.95 -3.82
C SER A 40 24.71 -10.60 -5.01
N ASN A 41 23.97 -10.99 -6.04
CA ASN A 41 24.48 -11.70 -7.20
C ASN A 41 24.99 -10.78 -8.32
N ALA A 42 24.71 -9.48 -8.25
CA ALA A 42 25.19 -8.53 -9.26
C ALA A 42 26.72 -8.54 -9.32
N ASP A 43 27.26 -8.90 -10.49
CA ASP A 43 28.69 -8.83 -10.79
C ASP A 43 29.18 -7.38 -10.77
N LYS A 44 30.46 -7.22 -10.42
CA LYS A 44 31.15 -5.92 -10.48
C LYS A 44 31.31 -5.50 -11.94
N ASP A 45 31.03 -4.25 -12.23
CA ASP A 45 31.42 -3.64 -13.50
C ASP A 45 32.96 -3.49 -13.51
N PRO A 46 33.70 -4.02 -14.51
CA PRO A 46 35.17 -4.01 -14.52
C PRO A 46 35.82 -2.62 -14.47
N THR A 47 35.06 -1.55 -14.68
CA THR A 47 35.54 -0.16 -14.66
C THR A 47 35.36 0.55 -13.32
N GLN A 48 34.71 -0.07 -12.32
CA GLN A 48 34.37 0.58 -11.05
C GLN A 48 35.28 0.10 -9.90
N SER A 49 35.74 1.04 -9.06
CA SER A 49 36.52 0.74 -7.87
C SER A 49 35.76 -0.17 -6.90
N ASP A 50 36.45 -1.15 -6.32
CA ASP A 50 35.89 -2.12 -5.37
C ASP A 50 35.17 -1.48 -4.18
N GLU A 51 35.67 -0.34 -3.72
CA GLU A 51 35.12 0.39 -2.58
C GLU A 51 33.88 1.20 -2.98
N GLU A 52 33.87 1.80 -4.17
CA GLU A 52 32.71 2.53 -4.70
C GLU A 52 31.55 1.56 -4.97
N TRP A 53 31.84 0.40 -5.57
CA TRP A 53 30.83 -0.62 -5.83
C TRP A 53 30.20 -1.17 -4.54
N LYS A 54 31.01 -1.49 -3.53
CA LYS A 54 30.52 -1.93 -2.22
C LYS A 54 29.67 -0.85 -1.56
N HIS A 55 30.08 0.42 -1.65
CA HIS A 55 29.34 1.53 -1.08
C HIS A 55 27.98 1.70 -1.79
N MET A 56 27.96 1.70 -3.11
CA MET A 56 26.73 1.84 -3.92
C MET A 56 25.74 0.69 -3.67
N LYS A 57 26.23 -0.56 -3.57
CA LYS A 57 25.39 -1.71 -3.20
C LYS A 57 24.74 -1.51 -1.83
N LYS A 58 25.54 -1.16 -0.81
CA LYS A 58 25.04 -0.95 0.56
C LYS A 58 23.99 0.15 0.63
N VAL A 59 24.24 1.29 -0.01
CA VAL A 59 23.29 2.41 -0.06
C VAL A 59 22.00 2.01 -0.76
N THR A 60 22.09 1.31 -1.89
CA THR A 60 20.91 0.89 -2.65
C THR A 60 20.04 -0.09 -1.86
N ILE A 61 20.65 -1.11 -1.22
CA ILE A 61 19.94 -2.05 -0.35
C ILE A 61 19.27 -1.31 0.80
N ALA A 62 19.99 -0.39 1.45
CA ALA A 62 19.44 0.39 2.56
C ALA A 62 18.21 1.21 2.13
N VAL A 63 18.29 1.91 1.00
CA VAL A 63 17.17 2.72 0.48
C VAL A 63 15.95 1.85 0.16
N ILE A 64 16.14 0.73 -0.54
CA ILE A 64 15.04 -0.19 -0.90
C ILE A 64 14.42 -0.78 0.37
N ALA A 65 15.23 -1.21 1.33
CA ALA A 65 14.75 -1.76 2.59
C ALA A 65 13.96 -0.73 3.41
N THR A 66 14.43 0.52 3.48
CA THR A 66 13.73 1.59 4.18
C THR A 66 12.39 1.91 3.54
N ILE A 67 12.34 2.12 2.22
CA ILE A 67 11.09 2.42 1.50
C ILE A 67 10.11 1.25 1.61
N GLY A 68 10.60 0.02 1.42
CA GLY A 68 9.80 -1.19 1.52
C GLY A 68 9.21 -1.39 2.92
N THR A 69 9.98 -1.11 3.97
CA THR A 69 9.49 -1.19 5.36
C THR A 69 8.40 -0.15 5.63
N ILE A 70 8.56 1.08 5.13
CA ILE A 70 7.53 2.12 5.25
C ILE A 70 6.25 1.71 4.52
N ALA A 71 6.36 1.19 3.29
CA ALA A 71 5.22 0.70 2.53
C ALA A 71 4.48 -0.42 3.29
N MET A 72 5.23 -1.37 3.86
CA MET A 72 4.67 -2.44 4.68
C MET A 72 3.93 -1.91 5.92
N LEU A 73 4.45 -0.86 6.59
CA LEU A 73 3.75 -0.20 7.70
C LEU A 73 2.45 0.49 7.27
N VAL A 74 2.45 1.16 6.11
CA VAL A 74 1.24 1.77 5.55
C VAL A 74 0.16 0.71 5.32
N GLU A 75 0.54 -0.44 4.79
CA GLU A 75 -0.40 -1.53 4.59
C GLU A 75 -0.89 -2.18 5.89
N MET A 76 -0.02 -2.28 6.90
CA MET A 76 -0.44 -2.70 8.25
C MET A 76 -1.46 -1.73 8.85
N LEU A 77 -1.32 -0.41 8.63
CA LEU A 77 -2.33 0.57 9.03
C LEU A 77 -3.66 0.33 8.30
N GLY A 78 -3.62 0.04 6.99
CA GLY A 78 -4.82 -0.34 6.23
C GLY A 78 -5.50 -1.60 6.77
N LEU A 79 -4.70 -2.64 7.07
CA LEU A 79 -5.17 -3.92 7.59
C LEU A 79 -5.80 -3.79 8.99
N ILE A 80 -5.10 -3.15 9.92
CA ILE A 80 -5.61 -2.92 11.28
C ILE A 80 -6.84 -2.01 11.25
N GLY A 81 -6.88 -1.03 10.35
CA GLY A 81 -8.02 -0.13 10.16
C GLY A 81 -9.27 -0.88 9.73
N ALA A 82 -9.12 -1.81 8.77
CA ALA A 82 -10.19 -2.70 8.34
C ALA A 82 -10.66 -3.66 9.44
N ILE A 83 -9.73 -4.28 10.19
CA ILE A 83 -10.07 -5.25 11.25
C ILE A 83 -10.76 -4.57 12.43
N LYS A 84 -10.15 -3.50 12.96
CA LYS A 84 -10.60 -2.82 14.18
C LYS A 84 -11.70 -1.79 13.95
N GLU A 85 -12.08 -1.53 12.69
CA GLU A 85 -13.12 -0.56 12.35
C GLU A 85 -12.84 0.83 12.95
N HIS A 86 -11.55 1.19 13.05
CA HIS A 86 -11.10 2.43 13.68
C HIS A 86 -11.02 3.55 12.64
N TYR A 87 -11.92 4.55 12.77
CA TYR A 87 -12.06 5.64 11.82
C TYR A 87 -10.74 6.41 11.58
N CYS A 88 -10.04 6.82 12.64
CA CYS A 88 -8.81 7.59 12.51
C CYS A 88 -7.73 6.83 11.72
N LEU A 89 -7.60 5.51 11.96
CA LEU A 89 -6.56 4.68 11.34
C LEU A 89 -6.88 4.39 9.86
N THR A 90 -8.15 4.22 9.55
CA THR A 90 -8.63 4.04 8.18
C THR A 90 -8.49 5.33 7.38
N MET A 91 -8.76 6.48 7.99
CA MET A 91 -8.60 7.80 7.34
C MET A 91 -7.14 8.12 7.08
N THR A 92 -6.23 7.89 8.03
CA THR A 92 -4.79 8.10 7.78
C THR A 92 -4.29 7.20 6.65
N TYR A 93 -4.71 5.93 6.61
CA TYR A 93 -4.41 5.05 5.48
C TYR A 93 -4.93 5.59 4.14
N ALA A 94 -6.19 6.03 4.08
CA ALA A 94 -6.78 6.58 2.85
C ALA A 94 -6.03 7.83 2.36
N ILE A 95 -5.63 8.72 3.26
CA ILE A 95 -4.87 9.93 2.93
C ILE A 95 -3.47 9.57 2.42
N LEU A 96 -2.77 8.65 3.09
CA LEU A 96 -1.44 8.19 2.65
C LEU A 96 -1.49 7.54 1.26
N MET A 97 -2.48 6.68 1.01
CA MET A 97 -2.71 6.06 -0.30
C MET A 97 -3.04 7.09 -1.38
N ALA A 98 -3.84 8.12 -1.06
CA ALA A 98 -4.11 9.21 -1.98
C ALA A 98 -2.82 9.98 -2.37
N LEU A 99 -1.95 10.27 -1.40
CA LEU A 99 -0.67 10.93 -1.66
C LEU A 99 0.28 10.07 -2.52
N ILE A 100 0.33 8.76 -2.26
CA ILE A 100 1.11 7.81 -3.08
C ILE A 100 0.56 7.78 -4.51
N THR A 101 -0.77 7.76 -4.66
CA THR A 101 -1.44 7.75 -5.96
C THR A 101 -1.10 9.01 -6.76
N LEU A 102 -1.17 10.20 -6.13
CA LEU A 102 -0.78 11.47 -6.75
C LEU A 102 0.69 11.49 -7.17
N SER A 103 1.58 11.00 -6.31
CA SER A 103 3.02 10.91 -6.60
C SER A 103 3.32 9.96 -7.76
N SER A 104 2.50 8.93 -7.94
CA SER A 104 2.70 7.91 -8.99
C SER A 104 2.31 8.36 -10.40
N ILE A 105 1.62 9.50 -10.57
CA ILE A 105 1.15 10.02 -11.87
C ILE A 105 2.32 10.19 -12.84
N GLY A 106 3.45 10.71 -12.37
CA GLY A 106 4.63 10.94 -13.22
C GLY A 106 5.24 9.64 -13.78
N GLY A 107 5.14 8.53 -13.04
CA GLY A 107 5.56 7.21 -13.50
C GLY A 107 4.58 6.61 -14.50
N ALA A 108 3.27 6.75 -14.24
CA ALA A 108 2.22 6.21 -15.08
C ALA A 108 2.24 6.78 -16.52
N VAL A 109 2.52 8.07 -16.67
CA VAL A 109 2.60 8.72 -17.99
C VAL A 109 3.81 8.24 -18.80
N ARG A 110 4.92 7.88 -18.13
CA ARG A 110 6.18 7.51 -18.79
C ARG A 110 6.16 6.07 -19.32
N ILE A 111 5.52 5.16 -18.59
CA ILE A 111 5.58 3.72 -18.88
C ILE A 111 4.15 3.20 -19.03
N GLY A 112 3.76 2.84 -20.26
CA GLY A 112 2.40 2.39 -20.58
C GLY A 112 1.88 1.23 -19.72
N SER A 113 2.74 0.33 -19.25
CA SER A 113 2.35 -0.76 -18.33
C SER A 113 1.97 -0.30 -16.92
N PHE A 114 2.43 0.87 -16.46
CA PHE A 114 2.16 1.35 -15.10
C PHE A 114 0.74 1.91 -14.91
N TRP A 115 -0.03 2.03 -16.00
CA TRP A 115 -1.44 2.43 -15.94
C TRP A 115 -2.28 1.48 -15.12
N PHE A 116 -2.02 0.17 -15.19
CA PHE A 116 -2.77 -0.82 -14.41
C PHE A 116 -2.58 -0.61 -12.90
N THR A 117 -1.33 -0.42 -12.45
CA THR A 117 -1.02 -0.12 -11.06
C THR A 117 -1.62 1.20 -10.60
N PHE A 118 -1.59 2.22 -11.46
CA PHE A 118 -2.23 3.51 -11.16
C PHE A 118 -3.74 3.36 -10.96
N VAL A 119 -4.42 2.67 -11.87
CA VAL A 119 -5.87 2.41 -11.77
C VAL A 119 -6.20 1.60 -10.53
N LEU A 120 -5.41 0.56 -10.20
CA LEU A 120 -5.58 -0.21 -8.98
C LEU A 120 -5.40 0.66 -7.72
N ASN A 121 -4.39 1.53 -7.67
CA ASN A 121 -4.17 2.43 -6.55
C ASN A 121 -5.31 3.44 -6.37
N VAL A 122 -5.84 3.98 -7.47
CA VAL A 122 -7.04 4.84 -7.45
C VAL A 122 -8.24 4.06 -6.91
N LEU A 123 -8.46 2.83 -7.41
CA LEU A 123 -9.58 1.98 -6.96
C LEU A 123 -9.48 1.68 -5.46
N ILE A 124 -8.31 1.29 -4.96
CA ILE A 124 -8.06 1.02 -3.54
C ILE A 124 -8.27 2.29 -2.70
N THR A 125 -7.81 3.44 -3.17
CA THR A 125 -8.01 4.73 -2.48
C THR A 125 -9.49 5.07 -2.38
N VAL A 126 -10.27 4.87 -3.45
CA VAL A 126 -11.73 5.08 -3.44
C VAL A 126 -12.40 4.10 -2.48
N LEU A 127 -12.02 2.82 -2.49
CA LEU A 127 -12.54 1.82 -1.55
C LEU A 127 -12.23 2.17 -0.09
N ALA A 128 -11.01 2.62 0.20
CA ALA A 128 -10.59 3.06 1.53
C ALA A 128 -11.42 4.26 2.00
N PHE A 129 -11.67 5.24 1.12
CA PHE A 129 -12.48 6.41 1.42
C PHE A 129 -13.96 6.04 1.65
N LEU A 130 -14.52 5.16 0.81
CA LEU A 130 -15.88 4.65 0.98
C LEU A 130 -16.03 3.90 2.30
N PHE A 131 -15.05 3.07 2.66
CA PHE A 131 -15.04 2.34 3.92
C PHE A 131 -14.91 3.30 5.12
N ALA A 132 -14.04 4.31 5.05
CA ALA A 132 -13.93 5.35 6.08
C ALA A 132 -15.23 6.15 6.25
N ARG A 133 -15.92 6.48 5.15
CA ARG A 133 -17.22 7.17 5.19
C ARG A 133 -18.31 6.30 5.83
N ASP A 134 -18.32 5.01 5.53
CA ASP A 134 -19.26 4.05 6.13
C ASP A 134 -19.02 3.93 7.64
N LEU A 135 -17.75 3.83 8.05
CA LEU A 135 -17.35 3.84 9.46
C LEU A 135 -17.81 5.11 10.18
N HIS A 136 -17.58 6.28 9.58
CA HIS A 136 -18.04 7.55 10.15
C HIS A 136 -19.56 7.60 10.31
N TYR A 137 -20.32 7.12 9.33
CA TYR A 137 -21.77 7.03 9.41
C TYR A 137 -22.21 6.11 10.55
N ARG A 138 -21.64 4.90 10.65
CA ARG A 138 -21.94 3.95 11.73
C ARG A 138 -21.59 4.49 13.11
N GLN A 139 -20.46 5.20 13.24
CA GLN A 139 -20.07 5.84 14.51
C GLN A 139 -21.05 6.94 14.91
N ARG A 140 -21.50 7.77 13.96
CA ARG A 140 -22.53 8.77 14.27
C ARG A 140 -23.83 8.12 14.75
N VAL A 141 -24.34 7.11 14.04
CA VAL A 141 -25.56 6.41 14.46
C VAL A 141 -25.42 5.81 15.87
N ARG A 142 -24.24 5.24 16.20
CA ARG A 142 -23.98 4.67 17.52
C ARG A 142 -23.92 5.72 18.64
N ASN A 143 -23.46 6.93 18.36
CA ASN A 143 -23.38 8.00 19.36
C ASN A 143 -24.75 8.65 19.68
N TYR A 144 -25.77 8.43 18.85
CA TYR A 144 -27.14 8.93 19.06
C TYR A 144 -28.11 7.86 19.58
N SER A 145 -27.63 6.64 19.86
CA SER A 145 -28.40 5.53 20.45
C SER A 145 -28.02 5.31 21.89
#